data_AF-A0A117LCW6-F1
#
_entry.id   AF-A0A117LCW6-F1
#
_cell.length_a   1.000
_cell.length_b   1.000
_cell.length_c   1.000
_cell.angle_alpha   90.00
_cell.angle_beta   90.00
_cell.angle_gamma   90.00
#
_symmetry.space_group_name_H-M   'P 1'
#
loop_
_entity.id
_entity.type
_entity.pdbx_description
1 polymer ?
#
loop_
_entity_poly.entity_id
_entity_poly.type
_entity_poly.pdbx_seq_one_letter_code
_entity_poly.pdbx_strand_id
1 'polypeptide(L)'
;MLEEIVAGKKKRIAAVRQRRASLSRRLSENDDIALIAEVKRSSPSRGSIRPDLDIEKQVAAYEMGGASAISVVTEEAYFSGKSDDVKHLRAFTELPILRKDFIVDPIQIYESALLGADAILLIAAILDDEKLAEFAECAASLGMEAVVEVHTEEELRRALRTPAPIIGINNRNLRDFSVDLSVAPRLIQRMRALEPNTKRCIIAESGIKGRDDVLLMEEAGADAVLVGEVLVRDEDPAAKVRELLGR
;
A
#
# COMPACT_ATOMS: atom_id res chain seq x y z
N MET A 1 27.37 -13.60 32.01
CA MET A 1 27.89 -14.10 30.72
C MET A 1 26.81 -14.57 29.75
N LEU A 2 26.12 -15.72 29.93
CA LEU A 2 25.11 -16.20 28.96
C LEU A 2 23.92 -15.24 28.82
N GLU A 3 23.40 -14.73 29.95
CA GLU A 3 22.29 -13.77 29.96
C GLU A 3 22.65 -12.47 29.23
N GLU A 4 23.86 -11.96 29.42
CA GLU A 4 24.37 -10.76 28.74
C GLU A 4 24.54 -10.98 27.23
N ILE A 5 25.05 -12.15 26.82
CA ILE A 5 25.15 -12.53 25.40
C ILE A 5 23.75 -12.56 24.77
N VAL A 6 22.79 -13.21 25.43
CA VAL A 6 21.40 -13.30 24.94
C VAL A 6 20.75 -11.91 24.89
N ALA A 7 20.95 -11.08 25.92
CA ALA A 7 20.43 -9.70 25.95
C ALA A 7 21.01 -8.87 24.78
N GLY A 8 22.31 -8.99 24.51
CA GLY A 8 22.97 -8.35 23.37
C GLY A 8 22.39 -8.79 22.01
N LYS A 9 22.13 -10.09 21.84
CA LYS A 9 21.47 -10.61 20.62
C LYS A 9 20.04 -10.10 20.48
N LYS A 10 19.25 -10.11 21.56
CA LYS A 10 17.88 -9.56 21.57
C LYS A 10 17.86 -8.08 21.19
N LYS A 11 18.80 -7.28 21.71
CA LYS A 11 18.94 -5.85 21.35
C LYS A 11 19.23 -5.66 19.86
N ARG A 12 20.11 -6.48 19.28
CA ARG A 12 20.42 -6.43 17.84
C ARG A 12 19.20 -6.83 16.98
N ILE A 13 18.47 -7.87 17.37
CA ILE A 13 17.25 -8.30 16.66
C ILE A 13 16.18 -7.21 16.74
N ALA A 14 16.00 -6.58 17.91
CA ALA A 14 15.05 -5.48 18.07
C ALA A 14 15.39 -4.28 17.17
N ALA A 15 16.67 -3.95 17.02
CA ALA A 15 17.11 -2.88 16.12
C ALA A 15 16.82 -3.20 14.64
N VAL A 16 16.96 -4.46 14.22
CA VAL A 16 16.62 -4.90 12.86
C VAL A 16 15.11 -4.84 12.60
N ARG A 17 14.30 -5.18 13.61
CA ARG A 17 12.83 -5.16 13.55
C ARG A 17 12.22 -3.79 13.83
N GLN A 18 13.03 -2.77 14.09
CA GLN A 18 12.52 -1.47 14.44
C GLN A 18 11.81 -0.87 13.23
N ARG A 19 10.48 -0.75 13.33
CA ARG A 19 9.64 -0.05 12.35
C ARG A 19 10.17 1.37 12.15
N ARG A 20 10.46 1.74 10.91
CA ARG A 20 10.98 3.07 10.56
C ARG A 20 9.83 4.07 10.47
N ALA A 21 8.86 3.79 9.61
CA ALA A 21 7.64 4.58 9.48
C ALA A 21 6.39 3.69 9.67
N SER A 22 5.30 4.27 10.14
CA SER A 22 3.99 3.60 10.20
C SER A 22 3.11 4.17 9.10
N LEU A 23 2.75 3.33 8.13
CA LEU A 23 1.90 3.71 7.01
C LEU A 23 0.52 4.12 7.52
N SER A 24 -0.14 3.27 8.31
CA SER A 24 -1.46 3.53 8.87
C SER A 24 -1.52 4.83 9.69
N ARG A 25 -0.51 5.09 10.52
CA ARG A 25 -0.41 6.37 11.26
C ARG A 25 -0.26 7.55 10.31
N ARG A 26 0.62 7.44 9.31
CA ARG A 26 0.86 8.52 8.34
C ARG A 26 -0.39 8.86 7.52
N LEU A 27 -1.20 7.86 7.20
CA LEU A 27 -2.46 8.03 6.45
C LEU A 27 -3.59 8.60 7.30
N SER A 28 -3.54 8.43 8.62
CA SER A 28 -4.58 8.92 9.58
C SER A 28 -4.14 10.14 10.40
N GLU A 29 -3.00 10.76 10.05
CA GLU A 29 -2.42 11.89 10.78
C GLU A 29 -3.19 13.20 10.59
N ASN A 30 -3.89 13.36 9.48
CA ASN A 30 -4.67 14.55 9.16
C ASN A 30 -6.13 14.18 8.93
N ASP A 31 -7.03 15.15 9.10
CA ASP A 31 -8.46 14.96 8.84
C ASP A 31 -8.77 14.88 7.33
N ASP A 32 -7.88 15.40 6.48
CA ASP A 32 -7.99 15.34 5.02
C ASP A 32 -7.53 13.97 4.49
N ILE A 33 -8.15 13.49 3.41
CA ILE A 33 -7.76 12.23 2.75
C ILE A 33 -6.29 12.22 2.31
N ALA A 34 -5.58 11.14 2.63
CA ALA A 34 -4.19 10.94 2.25
C ALA A 34 -4.03 10.37 0.83
N LEU A 35 -2.88 10.62 0.19
CA LEU A 35 -2.53 10.04 -1.10
C LEU A 35 -1.31 9.11 -0.99
N ILE A 36 -1.48 7.86 -1.41
CA ILE A 36 -0.39 6.92 -1.68
C ILE A 36 -0.07 6.99 -3.17
N ALA A 37 1.09 7.53 -3.50
CA ALA A 37 1.50 7.69 -4.89
C ALA A 37 2.26 6.44 -5.38
N GLU A 38 1.77 5.80 -6.43
CA GLU A 38 2.32 4.57 -6.96
C GLU A 38 3.38 4.83 -8.05
N VAL A 39 4.51 4.15 -7.91
CA VAL A 39 5.57 4.02 -8.90
C VAL A 39 5.34 2.70 -9.64
N LYS A 40 5.09 2.79 -10.95
CA LYS A 40 4.78 1.65 -11.82
C LYS A 40 5.22 1.92 -13.26
N ARG A 41 5.89 0.96 -13.91
CA ARG A 41 6.38 1.12 -15.29
C ARG A 41 5.42 0.59 -16.34
N SER A 42 4.70 -0.48 -16.05
CA SER A 42 3.71 -1.09 -16.93
C SER A 42 2.52 -1.66 -16.16
N SER A 43 1.47 -2.05 -16.87
CA SER A 43 0.35 -2.80 -16.26
C SER A 43 -0.28 -3.76 -17.26
N PRO A 44 -0.87 -4.89 -16.82
CA PRO A 44 -1.56 -5.83 -17.70
C PRO A 44 -2.62 -5.17 -18.59
N SER A 45 -3.34 -4.20 -18.07
CA SER A 45 -4.46 -3.56 -18.78
C SER A 45 -4.03 -2.48 -19.77
N ARG A 46 -2.81 -1.92 -19.65
CA ARG A 46 -2.35 -0.79 -20.47
C ARG A 46 -1.02 -1.04 -21.19
N GLY A 47 -0.37 -2.17 -20.95
CA GLY A 47 1.00 -2.42 -21.40
C GLY A 47 2.00 -1.46 -20.75
N SER A 48 3.01 -1.05 -21.51
CA SER A 48 4.03 -0.09 -21.07
C SER A 48 3.42 1.30 -20.81
N ILE A 49 3.69 1.87 -19.64
CA ILE A 49 3.20 3.19 -19.23
C ILE A 49 4.34 4.21 -19.34
N ARG A 50 5.46 3.95 -18.66
CA ARG A 50 6.70 4.75 -18.69
C ARG A 50 7.89 3.83 -18.39
N PRO A 51 8.43 3.13 -19.41
CA PRO A 51 9.45 2.09 -19.20
C PRO A 51 10.81 2.66 -18.75
N ASP A 52 11.09 3.90 -19.10
CA ASP A 52 12.26 4.71 -18.74
C ASP A 52 12.04 5.58 -17.49
N LEU A 53 11.05 5.21 -16.66
CA LEU A 53 10.70 5.96 -15.44
C LEU A 53 11.91 6.10 -14.51
N ASP A 54 12.32 7.35 -14.32
CA ASP A 54 13.25 7.79 -13.29
C ASP A 54 12.51 7.87 -11.94
N ILE A 55 12.67 6.82 -11.13
CA ILE A 55 11.90 6.66 -9.89
C ILE A 55 12.28 7.69 -8.82
N GLU A 56 13.52 8.19 -8.82
CA GLU A 56 13.95 9.24 -7.89
C GLU A 56 13.23 10.55 -8.21
N LYS A 57 13.24 10.98 -9.48
CA LYS A 57 12.53 12.19 -9.90
C LYS A 57 11.03 12.08 -9.70
N GLN A 58 10.46 10.91 -9.99
CA GLN A 58 9.03 10.69 -9.80
C GLN A 58 8.64 10.79 -8.32
N VAL A 59 9.39 10.14 -7.42
CA VAL A 59 9.11 10.19 -5.98
C VAL A 59 9.36 11.58 -5.41
N ALA A 60 10.42 12.28 -5.83
CA ALA A 60 10.64 13.68 -5.44
C ALA A 60 9.46 14.58 -5.86
N ALA A 61 8.90 14.38 -7.06
CA ALA A 61 7.71 15.10 -7.50
C ALA A 61 6.48 14.75 -6.65
N TYR A 62 6.30 13.48 -6.27
CA TYR A 62 5.21 13.06 -5.39
C TYR A 62 5.32 13.69 -4.00
N GLU A 63 6.52 13.71 -3.41
CA GLU A 63 6.79 14.38 -2.13
C GLU A 63 6.50 15.88 -2.21
N MET A 64 6.98 16.56 -3.26
CA MET A 64 6.70 17.98 -3.50
C MET A 64 5.22 18.28 -3.70
N GLY A 65 4.47 17.33 -4.27
CA GLY A 65 3.02 17.43 -4.39
C GLY A 65 2.29 17.25 -3.06
N GLY A 66 2.92 16.57 -2.10
CA GLY A 66 2.35 16.30 -0.78
C GLY A 66 1.80 14.88 -0.62
N ALA A 67 2.31 13.89 -1.38
CA ALA A 67 1.98 12.48 -1.15
C ALA A 67 2.35 12.05 0.28
N SER A 68 1.51 11.21 0.89
CA SER A 68 1.69 10.74 2.26
C SER A 68 2.53 9.47 2.35
N ALA A 69 2.56 8.67 1.29
CA ALA A 69 3.32 7.43 1.19
C ALA A 69 3.60 7.08 -0.28
N ILE A 70 4.57 6.17 -0.49
CA ILE A 70 4.92 5.64 -1.80
C ILE A 70 4.50 4.17 -1.89
N SER A 71 3.82 3.80 -2.97
CA SER A 71 3.62 2.41 -3.36
C SER A 71 4.59 2.08 -4.50
N VAL A 72 5.31 0.97 -4.41
CA VAL A 72 6.28 0.55 -5.43
C VAL A 72 5.88 -0.81 -5.95
N VAL A 73 5.57 -0.89 -7.25
CA VAL A 73 5.25 -2.17 -7.89
C VAL A 73 6.54 -2.94 -8.17
N THR A 74 6.67 -4.13 -7.59
CA THR A 74 7.89 -4.96 -7.70
C THR A 74 7.73 -6.20 -8.56
N GLU A 75 6.51 -6.53 -9.01
CA GLU A 75 6.25 -7.66 -9.90
C GLU A 75 6.92 -7.44 -11.27
N GLU A 76 7.72 -8.41 -11.72
CA GLU A 76 8.60 -8.25 -12.88
C GLU A 76 7.90 -8.52 -14.23
N ALA A 77 7.15 -9.62 -14.32
CA ALA A 77 6.75 -10.20 -15.60
C ALA A 77 5.65 -9.40 -16.32
N TYR A 78 4.71 -8.83 -15.56
CA TYR A 78 3.55 -8.12 -16.08
C TYR A 78 3.57 -6.61 -15.78
N PHE A 79 4.29 -6.20 -14.74
CA PHE A 79 4.36 -4.80 -14.31
C PHE A 79 5.74 -4.15 -14.52
N SER A 80 6.74 -4.93 -14.95
CA SER A 80 8.12 -4.46 -15.15
C SER A 80 8.68 -3.75 -13.90
N GLY A 81 8.24 -4.21 -12.74
CA GLY A 81 8.69 -3.82 -11.42
C GLY A 81 10.05 -4.42 -11.10
N LYS A 82 10.67 -3.93 -10.03
CA LYS A 82 11.94 -4.45 -9.51
C LYS A 82 11.95 -4.36 -8.00
N SER A 83 12.22 -5.48 -7.32
CA SER A 83 12.38 -5.49 -5.85
C SER A 83 13.43 -4.48 -5.36
N ASP A 84 14.53 -4.31 -6.12
CA ASP A 84 15.58 -3.34 -5.80
C ASP A 84 15.12 -1.88 -5.79
N ASP A 85 14.01 -1.54 -6.45
CA ASP A 85 13.45 -0.18 -6.40
C ASP A 85 13.03 0.20 -4.97
N VAL A 86 12.56 -0.76 -4.17
CA VAL A 86 12.22 -0.53 -2.76
C VAL A 86 13.47 -0.14 -1.98
N LYS A 87 14.55 -0.90 -2.13
CA LYS A 87 15.82 -0.64 -1.45
C LYS A 87 16.44 0.68 -1.88
N HIS A 88 16.36 0.98 -3.17
CA HIS A 88 16.86 2.22 -3.73
C HIS A 88 16.09 3.43 -3.21
N LEU A 89 14.76 3.41 -3.29
CA LEU A 89 13.91 4.50 -2.78
C LEU A 89 14.02 4.66 -1.28
N ARG A 90 14.22 3.57 -0.52
CA ARG A 90 14.43 3.66 0.93
C ARG A 90 15.64 4.52 1.31
N ALA A 91 16.64 4.62 0.45
CA ALA A 91 17.81 5.47 0.67
C ALA A 91 17.56 6.95 0.28
N PHE A 92 16.44 7.26 -0.35
CA PHE A 92 16.16 8.57 -0.97
C PHE A 92 14.98 9.30 -0.33
N THR A 93 13.92 8.60 0.05
CA THR A 93 12.71 9.18 0.68
C THR A 93 12.63 8.77 2.15
N GLU A 94 11.98 9.61 2.97
CA GLU A 94 11.55 9.30 4.34
C GLU A 94 10.08 8.86 4.43
N LEU A 95 9.31 8.99 3.34
CA LEU A 95 7.92 8.52 3.31
C LEU A 95 7.84 7.01 3.57
N PRO A 96 6.72 6.52 4.14
CA PRO A 96 6.46 5.09 4.22
C PRO A 96 6.42 4.46 2.83
N ILE A 97 7.05 3.30 2.67
CA ILE A 97 7.08 2.54 1.41
C ILE A 97 6.24 1.27 1.53
N LEU A 98 5.20 1.17 0.70
CA LEU A 98 4.44 -0.05 0.45
C LEU A 98 5.08 -0.84 -0.70
N ARG A 99 5.53 -2.06 -0.45
CA ARG A 99 5.87 -3.01 -1.52
C ARG A 99 4.57 -3.58 -2.08
N LYS A 100 4.26 -3.24 -3.34
CA LYS A 100 3.09 -3.77 -4.07
C LYS A 100 3.53 -4.94 -4.95
N ASP A 101 3.26 -6.14 -4.46
CA ASP A 101 3.61 -7.41 -5.12
C ASP A 101 2.57 -8.49 -4.80
N PHE A 102 2.67 -9.62 -5.49
CA PHE A 102 1.87 -10.82 -5.21
C PHE A 102 2.62 -11.69 -4.20
N ILE A 103 2.39 -11.45 -2.90
CA ILE A 103 3.00 -12.24 -1.83
C ILE A 103 2.26 -13.55 -1.65
N VAL A 104 2.94 -14.66 -1.92
CA VAL A 104 2.42 -16.03 -1.85
C VAL A 104 3.25 -16.95 -0.95
N ASP A 105 4.44 -16.50 -0.54
CA ASP A 105 5.35 -17.23 0.34
C ASP A 105 5.99 -16.30 1.40
N PRO A 106 6.19 -16.77 2.65
CA PRO A 106 6.85 -15.98 3.70
C PRO A 106 8.22 -15.41 3.33
N ILE A 107 8.96 -16.05 2.41
CA ILE A 107 10.27 -15.55 1.97
C ILE A 107 10.18 -14.15 1.39
N GLN A 108 9.08 -13.80 0.71
CA GLN A 108 8.84 -12.47 0.15
C GLN A 108 8.62 -11.42 1.26
N ILE A 109 8.10 -11.82 2.43
CA ILE A 109 7.92 -10.92 3.58
C ILE A 109 9.29 -10.59 4.19
N TYR A 110 10.15 -11.60 4.39
CA TYR A 110 11.52 -11.37 4.86
C TYR A 110 12.33 -10.53 3.87
N GLU A 111 12.20 -10.80 2.57
CA GLU A 111 12.79 -9.99 1.51
C GLU A 111 12.34 -8.52 1.62
N SER A 112 11.04 -8.28 1.77
CA SER A 112 10.48 -6.92 1.90
C SER A 112 11.08 -6.15 3.08
N ALA A 113 11.24 -6.81 4.23
CA ALA A 113 11.87 -6.21 5.40
C ALA A 113 13.35 -5.87 5.15
N LEU A 114 14.08 -6.73 4.45
CA LEU A 114 15.50 -6.50 4.11
C LEU A 114 15.69 -5.39 3.07
N LEU A 115 14.74 -5.24 2.14
CA LEU A 115 14.70 -4.14 1.19
C LEU A 115 14.31 -2.82 1.86
N GLY A 116 13.69 -2.87 3.04
CA GLY A 116 13.30 -1.70 3.81
C GLY A 116 11.90 -1.16 3.51
N ALA A 117 10.98 -2.04 3.07
CA ALA A 117 9.56 -1.71 3.02
C ALA A 117 9.02 -1.45 4.44
N ASP A 118 8.09 -0.50 4.56
CA ASP A 118 7.34 -0.23 5.78
C ASP A 118 6.01 -1.01 5.80
N ALA A 119 5.49 -1.34 4.62
CA ALA A 119 4.30 -2.15 4.46
C ALA A 119 4.38 -3.11 3.27
N ILE A 120 3.57 -4.16 3.32
CA ILE A 120 3.38 -5.14 2.25
C ILE A 120 1.91 -5.27 1.85
N LEU A 121 1.67 -5.65 0.59
CA LEU A 121 0.34 -6.01 0.10
C LEU A 121 0.06 -7.49 0.31
N LEU A 122 -1.08 -7.82 0.92
CA LEU A 122 -1.61 -9.18 1.03
C LEU A 122 -2.98 -9.23 0.33
N ILE A 123 -3.13 -10.08 -0.67
CA ILE A 123 -4.34 -10.09 -1.51
C ILE A 123 -5.27 -11.22 -1.05
N ALA A 124 -6.44 -10.88 -0.52
CA ALA A 124 -7.40 -11.87 -0.03
C ALA A 124 -7.87 -12.83 -1.13
N ALA A 125 -7.89 -12.40 -2.39
CA ALA A 125 -8.30 -13.22 -3.52
C ALA A 125 -7.32 -14.37 -3.88
N ILE A 126 -6.06 -14.32 -3.42
CA ILE A 126 -5.04 -15.35 -3.75
C ILE A 126 -4.52 -16.12 -2.53
N LEU A 127 -4.75 -15.61 -1.32
CA LEU A 127 -4.38 -16.25 -0.07
C LEU A 127 -5.61 -16.88 0.58
N ASP A 128 -5.45 -18.01 1.25
CA ASP A 128 -6.46 -18.58 2.14
C ASP A 128 -6.45 -17.87 3.52
N ASP A 129 -7.41 -18.18 4.39
CA ASP A 129 -7.57 -17.52 5.70
C ASP A 129 -6.35 -17.73 6.61
N GLU A 130 -5.75 -18.93 6.58
CA GLU A 130 -4.59 -19.27 7.40
C GLU A 130 -3.37 -18.45 6.98
N LYS A 131 -3.04 -18.44 5.69
CA LYS A 131 -1.93 -17.66 5.16
C LYS A 131 -2.13 -16.16 5.33
N LEU A 132 -3.35 -15.66 5.15
CA LEU A 132 -3.62 -14.24 5.29
C LEU A 132 -3.33 -13.75 6.72
N ALA A 133 -3.75 -14.52 7.73
CA ALA A 133 -3.43 -14.23 9.12
C ALA A 133 -1.94 -14.40 9.42
N GLU A 134 -1.35 -15.53 9.01
CA GLU A 134 0.08 -15.83 9.22
C GLU A 134 0.99 -14.74 8.61
N PHE A 135 0.69 -14.31 7.38
CA PHE A 135 1.52 -13.34 6.67
C PHE A 135 1.38 -11.94 7.28
N ALA A 136 0.18 -11.56 7.73
CA ALA A 136 -0.04 -10.30 8.45
C ALA A 136 0.72 -10.28 9.79
N GLU A 137 0.70 -11.39 10.53
CA GLU A 137 1.47 -11.55 11.77
C GLU A 137 2.98 -11.55 11.52
N CYS A 138 3.44 -12.21 10.46
CA CYS A 138 4.83 -12.24 10.05
C CYS A 138 5.34 -10.82 9.74
N ALA A 139 4.59 -10.05 8.94
CA ALA A 139 4.91 -8.66 8.64
C ALA A 139 5.01 -7.81 9.92
N ALA A 140 4.03 -7.94 10.82
CA ALA A 140 4.04 -7.25 12.11
C ALA A 140 5.26 -7.63 12.97
N SER A 141 5.63 -8.92 12.99
CA SER A 141 6.80 -9.42 13.74
C SER A 141 8.14 -8.86 13.23
N LEU A 142 8.16 -8.41 11.98
CA LEU A 142 9.32 -7.80 11.32
C LEU A 142 9.29 -6.28 11.37
N GLY A 143 8.28 -5.68 12.00
CA GLY A 143 8.13 -4.23 12.09
C GLY A 143 7.48 -3.59 10.86
N MET A 144 6.90 -4.36 9.94
CA MET A 144 6.12 -3.84 8.81
C MET A 144 4.62 -3.84 9.14
N GLU A 145 3.83 -3.17 8.30
CA GLU A 145 2.36 -3.24 8.31
C GLU A 145 1.84 -4.04 7.11
N ALA A 146 0.70 -4.69 7.25
CA ALA A 146 0.04 -5.37 6.14
C ALA A 146 -1.13 -4.52 5.65
N VAL A 147 -1.20 -4.31 4.33
CA VAL A 147 -2.39 -3.83 3.62
C VAL A 147 -3.10 -5.06 3.06
N VAL A 148 -4.28 -5.38 3.59
CA VAL A 148 -5.07 -6.51 3.09
C VAL A 148 -6.01 -6.01 1.99
N GLU A 149 -5.71 -6.37 0.74
CA GLU A 149 -6.46 -5.99 -0.45
C GLU A 149 -7.71 -6.88 -0.62
N VAL A 150 -8.87 -6.25 -0.82
CA VAL A 150 -10.17 -6.89 -0.99
C VAL A 150 -10.96 -6.29 -2.15
N HIS A 151 -11.80 -7.11 -2.78
CA HIS A 151 -12.63 -6.76 -3.93
C HIS A 151 -14.12 -7.07 -3.68
N THR A 152 -14.40 -7.96 -2.72
CA THR A 152 -15.73 -8.48 -2.46
C THR A 152 -16.06 -8.44 -0.96
N GLU A 153 -17.34 -8.59 -0.64
CA GLU A 153 -17.79 -8.66 0.76
C GLU A 153 -17.29 -9.92 1.47
N GLU A 154 -17.07 -11.00 0.74
CA GLU A 154 -16.49 -12.23 1.28
C GLU A 154 -15.03 -12.01 1.65
N GLU A 155 -14.23 -11.44 0.74
CA GLU A 155 -12.85 -11.06 1.01
C GLU A 155 -12.73 -10.07 2.17
N LEU A 156 -13.63 -9.09 2.24
CA LEU A 156 -13.70 -8.16 3.38
C LEU A 156 -13.88 -8.90 4.71
N ARG A 157 -14.83 -9.84 4.80
CA ARG A 157 -15.02 -10.63 6.03
C ARG A 157 -13.78 -11.41 6.43
N ARG A 158 -13.04 -11.93 5.45
CA ARG A 158 -11.79 -12.66 5.68
C ARG A 158 -10.68 -11.73 6.16
N ALA A 159 -10.54 -10.56 5.53
CA ALA A 159 -9.58 -9.53 5.90
C ALA A 159 -9.80 -9.02 7.35
N LEU A 160 -11.05 -8.84 7.77
CA LEU A 160 -11.40 -8.41 9.12
C LEU A 160 -11.01 -9.41 10.22
N ARG A 161 -10.79 -10.69 9.89
CA ARG A 161 -10.28 -11.71 10.83
C ARG A 161 -8.78 -11.58 11.09
N THR A 162 -8.06 -10.78 10.30
CA THR A 162 -6.61 -10.59 10.44
C THR A 162 -6.31 -9.43 11.41
N PRO A 163 -5.11 -9.36 12.00
CA PRO A 163 -4.69 -8.20 12.79
C PRO A 163 -4.23 -7.00 11.93
N ALA A 164 -4.36 -7.06 10.59
CA ALA A 164 -3.80 -6.05 9.69
C ALA A 164 -4.37 -4.63 9.95
N PRO A 165 -3.54 -3.61 10.17
CA PRO A 165 -4.04 -2.28 10.51
C PRO A 165 -4.72 -1.56 9.33
N ILE A 166 -4.60 -2.09 8.10
CA ILE A 166 -5.03 -1.42 6.88
C ILE A 166 -5.81 -2.40 5.99
N ILE A 167 -6.96 -1.94 5.49
CA ILE A 167 -7.76 -2.61 4.45
C ILE A 167 -7.66 -1.80 3.16
N GLY A 168 -7.14 -2.42 2.10
CA GLY A 168 -7.14 -1.86 0.76
C GLY A 168 -8.35 -2.34 -0.02
N ILE A 169 -9.21 -1.44 -0.48
CA ILE A 169 -10.38 -1.79 -1.29
C ILE A 169 -10.07 -1.43 -2.73
N ASN A 170 -9.94 -2.45 -3.57
CA ASN A 170 -9.56 -2.28 -4.96
C ASN A 170 -10.81 -2.29 -5.85
N ASN A 171 -11.07 -1.15 -6.49
CA ASN A 171 -12.19 -0.97 -7.42
C ASN A 171 -12.01 -1.74 -8.74
N ARG A 172 -10.85 -2.37 -8.97
CA ARG A 172 -10.56 -3.14 -10.17
C ARG A 172 -10.82 -4.63 -9.95
N ASN A 173 -11.60 -5.24 -10.82
CA ASN A 173 -11.77 -6.69 -10.84
C ASN A 173 -10.49 -7.37 -11.40
N LEU A 174 -9.89 -8.29 -10.63
CA LEU A 174 -8.66 -8.98 -11.04
C LEU A 174 -8.84 -9.98 -12.19
N ARG A 175 -10.08 -10.36 -12.54
CA ARG A 175 -10.36 -11.32 -13.62
C ARG A 175 -10.47 -10.68 -14.99
N ASP A 176 -11.14 -9.53 -15.09
CA ASP A 176 -11.43 -8.84 -16.35
C ASP A 176 -10.87 -7.41 -16.42
N PHE A 177 -10.24 -6.93 -15.35
CA PHE A 177 -9.66 -5.59 -15.21
C PHE A 177 -10.67 -4.44 -15.37
N SER A 178 -11.97 -4.71 -15.32
CA SER A 178 -13.00 -3.68 -15.21
C SER A 178 -12.84 -2.90 -13.91
N VAL A 179 -13.21 -1.62 -13.93
CA VAL A 179 -13.10 -0.71 -12.80
C VAL A 179 -14.48 -0.16 -12.47
N ASP A 180 -14.90 -0.31 -11.22
CA ASP A 180 -16.17 0.18 -10.70
C ASP A 180 -15.93 0.94 -9.39
N LEU A 181 -16.00 2.27 -9.44
CA LEU A 181 -15.80 3.15 -8.28
C LEU A 181 -16.89 3.02 -7.22
N SER A 182 -17.98 2.28 -7.47
CA SER A 182 -19.00 1.99 -6.45
C SER A 182 -18.60 0.87 -5.48
N VAL A 183 -17.54 0.10 -5.80
CA VAL A 183 -17.06 -1.02 -4.98
C VAL A 183 -16.57 -0.52 -3.62
N ALA A 184 -15.67 0.47 -3.60
CA ALA A 184 -15.14 1.05 -2.36
C ALA A 184 -16.25 1.60 -1.44
N PRO A 185 -17.15 2.50 -1.86
CA PRO A 185 -18.24 2.98 -1.02
C PRO A 185 -19.09 1.86 -0.41
N ARG A 186 -19.47 0.85 -1.20
CA ARG A 186 -20.26 -0.29 -0.73
C ARG A 186 -19.52 -1.10 0.34
N LEU A 187 -18.24 -1.40 0.12
CA LEU A 187 -17.46 -2.20 1.06
C LEU A 187 -17.09 -1.42 2.32
N ILE A 188 -16.85 -0.11 2.24
CA ILE A 188 -16.63 0.75 3.41
C ILE A 188 -17.89 0.78 4.29
N GLN A 189 -19.06 1.01 3.69
CA GLN A 189 -20.33 0.97 4.41
C GLN A 189 -20.52 -0.38 5.12
N ARG A 190 -20.21 -1.47 4.43
CA ARG A 190 -20.32 -2.81 4.99
C ARG A 190 -19.32 -3.05 6.12
N MET A 191 -18.08 -2.59 5.98
CA MET A 191 -17.06 -2.67 7.02
C MET A 191 -17.53 -1.93 8.28
N ARG A 192 -18.03 -0.70 8.15
CA ARG A 192 -18.57 0.09 9.27
C ARG A 192 -19.77 -0.57 9.93
N ALA A 193 -20.59 -1.31 9.18
CA ALA A 193 -21.68 -2.09 9.76
C ALA A 193 -21.21 -3.33 10.54
N LEU A 194 -20.10 -3.96 10.12
CA LEU A 194 -19.52 -5.13 10.77
C LEU A 194 -18.63 -4.78 11.97
N GLU A 195 -17.85 -3.69 11.86
CA GLU A 195 -16.97 -3.18 12.91
C GLU A 195 -17.15 -1.66 13.10
N PRO A 196 -18.22 -1.19 13.77
CA PRO A 196 -18.53 0.24 13.90
C PRO A 196 -17.45 1.07 14.62
N ASN A 197 -16.65 0.43 15.48
CA ASN A 197 -15.60 1.07 16.27
C ASN A 197 -14.20 0.77 15.74
N THR A 198 -14.09 0.28 14.51
CA THR A 198 -12.79 -0.07 13.93
C THR A 198 -11.91 1.16 13.79
N LYS A 199 -10.61 0.98 14.04
CA LYS A 199 -9.57 2.00 13.84
C LYS A 199 -8.65 1.63 12.67
N ARG A 200 -9.06 0.65 11.86
CA ARG A 200 -8.31 0.25 10.67
C ARG A 200 -8.36 1.39 9.66
N CYS A 201 -7.22 1.66 9.06
CA CYS A 201 -7.13 2.59 7.95
C CYS A 201 -7.70 1.93 6.69
N ILE A 202 -8.44 2.71 5.91
CA ILE A 202 -9.09 2.30 4.67
C ILE A 202 -8.40 3.01 3.51
N ILE A 203 -7.88 2.21 2.58
CA ILE A 203 -7.35 2.71 1.31
C ILE A 203 -8.34 2.37 0.19
N ALA A 204 -8.73 3.34 -0.63
CA ALA A 204 -9.43 3.09 -1.87
C ALA A 204 -8.44 3.08 -3.05
N GLU A 205 -8.51 2.07 -3.90
CA GLU A 205 -7.52 1.84 -4.97
C GLU A 205 -8.20 1.64 -6.33
N SER A 206 -7.46 1.95 -7.39
CA SER A 206 -7.87 1.84 -8.80
C SER A 206 -8.99 2.79 -9.24
N GLY A 207 -8.86 3.30 -10.46
CA GLY A 207 -9.92 4.07 -11.13
C GLY A 207 -9.97 5.56 -10.82
N ILE A 208 -9.28 6.00 -9.77
CA ILE A 208 -9.18 7.40 -9.35
C ILE A 208 -8.28 8.16 -10.33
N LYS A 209 -8.86 9.19 -10.99
CA LYS A 209 -8.19 9.95 -12.06
C LYS A 209 -8.12 11.45 -11.79
N GLY A 210 -9.01 11.98 -10.96
CA GLY A 210 -9.07 13.40 -10.62
C GLY A 210 -9.68 13.66 -9.25
N ARG A 211 -9.78 14.94 -8.87
CA ARG A 211 -10.27 15.36 -7.56
C ARG A 211 -11.67 14.84 -7.23
N ASP A 212 -12.58 14.81 -8.21
CA ASP A 212 -13.96 14.34 -7.99
C ASP A 212 -13.99 12.86 -7.54
N ASP A 213 -13.12 12.02 -8.10
CA ASP A 213 -13.00 10.63 -7.68
C ASP A 213 -12.45 10.51 -6.25
N VAL A 214 -11.50 11.38 -5.88
CA VAL A 214 -10.94 11.44 -4.52
C VAL A 214 -12.01 11.88 -3.53
N LEU A 215 -12.79 12.91 -3.85
CA LEU A 215 -13.92 13.38 -3.04
C LEU A 215 -14.95 12.28 -2.83
N LEU A 216 -15.28 11.50 -3.87
CA LEU A 216 -16.18 10.36 -3.74
C LEU A 216 -15.66 9.32 -2.73
N MET A 217 -14.35 9.03 -2.72
CA MET A 217 -13.74 8.10 -1.75
C MET A 217 -13.69 8.69 -0.34
N GLU A 218 -13.40 9.98 -0.22
CA GLU A 218 -13.39 10.75 1.03
C GLU A 218 -14.78 10.77 1.68
N GLU A 219 -15.83 11.08 0.91
CA GLU A 219 -17.23 11.07 1.36
C GLU A 219 -17.70 9.66 1.77
N ALA A 220 -17.23 8.63 1.06
CA ALA A 220 -17.47 7.24 1.45
C ALA A 220 -16.76 6.87 2.77
N GLY A 221 -15.73 7.63 3.13
CA GLY A 221 -15.00 7.51 4.38
C GLY A 221 -13.71 6.70 4.28
N ALA A 222 -13.05 6.71 3.11
CA ALA A 222 -11.68 6.23 2.97
C ALA A 222 -10.71 7.23 3.62
N ASP A 223 -9.70 6.72 4.32
CA ASP A 223 -8.63 7.55 4.91
C ASP A 223 -7.56 7.91 3.87
N ALA A 224 -7.42 7.08 2.83
CA ALA A 224 -6.47 7.32 1.76
C ALA A 224 -6.95 6.80 0.41
N VAL A 225 -6.35 7.36 -0.65
CA VAL A 225 -6.41 6.84 -2.01
C VAL A 225 -5.04 6.36 -2.48
N LEU A 226 -5.00 5.26 -3.23
CA LEU A 226 -3.80 4.81 -3.94
C LEU A 226 -3.94 5.08 -5.43
N VAL A 227 -3.05 5.91 -5.97
CA VAL A 227 -3.13 6.40 -7.36
C VAL A 227 -1.80 6.18 -8.06
N GLY A 228 -1.84 5.62 -9.27
CA GLY A 228 -0.64 5.31 -10.07
C GLY A 228 -0.72 5.77 -11.52
N GLU A 229 -1.64 5.20 -12.30
CA GLU A 229 -1.65 5.36 -13.76
C GLU A 229 -1.68 6.83 -14.22
N VAL A 230 -2.50 7.68 -13.59
CA VAL A 230 -2.58 9.10 -13.95
C VAL A 230 -1.33 9.87 -13.52
N LEU A 231 -0.74 9.53 -12.37
CA LEU A 231 0.47 10.18 -11.86
C LEU A 231 1.71 9.88 -12.69
N VAL A 232 1.86 8.61 -13.10
CA VAL A 232 3.01 8.19 -13.93
C VAL A 232 2.92 8.76 -15.34
N ARG A 233 1.71 9.04 -15.84
CA ARG A 233 1.52 9.60 -17.19
C ARG A 233 1.65 11.11 -17.25
N ASP A 234 1.41 11.79 -16.13
CA ASP A 234 1.43 13.24 -16.09
C ASP A 234 2.82 13.80 -16.42
N GLU A 235 2.84 14.99 -17.03
CA GLU A 235 4.06 15.74 -17.32
C GLU A 235 4.53 16.51 -16.09
N ASP A 236 3.60 16.89 -15.18
CA ASP A 236 3.90 17.47 -13.87
C ASP A 236 3.22 16.64 -12.76
N PRO A 237 3.86 15.53 -12.33
CA PRO A 237 3.31 14.68 -11.28
C PRO A 237 3.09 15.41 -9.96
N ALA A 238 3.87 16.45 -9.65
CA ALA A 238 3.71 17.23 -8.44
C ALA A 238 2.42 18.07 -8.48
N ALA A 239 2.13 18.71 -9.63
CA ALA A 239 0.86 19.39 -9.85
C ALA A 239 -0.32 18.42 -9.84
N LYS A 240 -0.17 17.23 -10.42
CA LYS A 240 -1.23 16.23 -10.41
C LYS A 240 -1.55 15.72 -9.00
N VAL A 241 -0.55 15.52 -8.15
CA VAL A 241 -0.75 15.20 -6.73
C VAL A 241 -1.51 16.33 -6.02
N ARG A 242 -1.13 17.59 -6.24
CA ARG A 242 -1.82 18.74 -5.66
C ARG A 242 -3.28 18.83 -6.09
N GLU A 243 -3.56 18.62 -7.38
CA GLU A 243 -4.93 18.56 -7.92
C GLU A 243 -5.77 17.49 -7.19
N LEU A 244 -5.25 16.26 -7.07
CA LEU A 244 -5.95 15.16 -6.39
C LEU A 244 -6.26 15.48 -4.92
N LEU A 245 -5.33 16.17 -4.25
CA LEU A 245 -5.48 16.61 -2.86
C LEU A 245 -6.25 17.94 -2.70
N GLY A 246 -6.62 18.61 -3.79
CA GLY A 246 -7.31 19.90 -3.75
C GLY A 246 -6.46 21.08 -3.25
N ARG A 247 -5.16 21.09 -3.57
CA ARG A 247 -4.16 22.08 -3.13
C ARG A 247 -3.60 22.94 -4.26
#